data_AF-X1VJ84-F1
#
_entry.id   AF-X1VJ84-F1
#
_cell.length_a   1.000
_cell.length_b   1.000
_cell.length_c   1.000
_cell.angle_alpha   90.00
_cell.angle_beta   90.00
_cell.angle_gamma   90.00
#
_symmetry.space_group_name_H-M   'P 1'
#
loop_
_entity.id
_entity.type
_entity.pdbx_description
1 polymer ?
#
loop_
_entity_poly.entity_id
_entity_poly.type
_entity_poly.pdbx_seq_one_letter_code
_entity_poly.pdbx_strand_id
1 'polypeptide(L)'
;NSEMVYSIVEMESKHGKWINLGLYTLKRGRIYHLSALYHSKLKFFKCDISAWKYDEPADWNMWKRMKEDGVRMGSIDKIVGKHYLEKTQRGV
;
A
#
# COMPACT_ATOMS: atom_id res chain seq x y z
N ASN A 1 -5.19 -16.07 -12.11
CA ASN A 1 -5.81 -14.74 -12.06
C ASN A 1 -5.79 -14.19 -10.65
N SER A 2 -5.09 -13.06 -10.47
CA SER A 2 -5.09 -12.29 -9.22
C SER A 2 -6.35 -11.43 -9.13
N GLU A 3 -6.89 -11.29 -7.93
CA GLU A 3 -8.04 -10.42 -7.60
C GLU A 3 -7.57 -9.02 -7.20
N MET A 4 -6.32 -8.92 -6.76
CA MET A 4 -5.63 -7.68 -6.48
C MET A 4 -4.19 -7.78 -6.98
N VAL A 5 -3.69 -6.71 -7.59
CA VAL A 5 -2.33 -6.59 -8.08
C VAL A 5 -1.75 -5.28 -7.56
N TYR A 6 -0.52 -5.31 -7.06
CA TYR A 6 0.21 -4.11 -6.65
C TYR A 6 1.64 -4.13 -7.17
N SER A 7 2.28 -2.96 -7.23
CA SER A 7 3.65 -2.83 -7.76
C SER A 7 4.50 -1.93 -6.86
N ILE A 8 5.71 -1.60 -7.31
CA ILE A 8 6.65 -0.76 -6.57
C ILE A 8 6.32 0.73 -6.80
N VAL A 9 6.47 1.54 -5.75
CA VAL A 9 6.41 3.01 -5.78
C VAL A 9 7.74 3.55 -5.26
N GLU A 10 8.30 4.54 -5.93
CA GLU A 10 9.41 5.33 -5.39
C GLU A 10 8.86 6.46 -4.51
N MET A 11 9.22 6.47 -3.22
CA MET A 11 8.84 7.53 -2.29
C MET A 11 10.04 8.38 -1.92
N GLU A 12 9.88 9.69 -2.01
CA GLU A 12 10.84 10.66 -1.49
C GLU A 12 10.71 10.72 0.04
N SER A 13 11.73 10.20 0.75
CA SER A 13 11.77 10.12 2.22
C SER A 13 12.33 11.38 2.89
N LYS A 14 13.24 12.05 2.18
CA LYS A 14 13.84 13.35 2.46
C LYS A 14 14.13 13.99 1.11
N HIS A 15 14.35 15.30 1.07
CA HIS A 15 14.60 16.00 -0.18
C HIS A 15 15.73 15.31 -0.99
N GLY A 16 15.42 14.83 -2.19
CA GLY A 16 16.34 14.10 -3.06
C GLY A 16 16.64 12.64 -2.66
N LYS A 17 16.13 12.14 -1.54
CA LYS A 17 16.36 10.77 -1.05
C LYS A 17 15.15 9.87 -1.30
N TRP A 18 15.29 8.98 -2.27
CA TRP A 18 14.25 8.05 -2.70
C TRP A 18 14.38 6.67 -2.06
N ILE A 19 13.25 6.05 -1.75
CA ILE A 19 13.14 4.67 -1.27
C ILE A 19 12.08 3.92 -2.07
N ASN A 20 12.27 2.61 -2.28
CA ASN A 20 11.29 1.76 -2.96
C ASN A 20 10.32 1.15 -1.94
N LEU A 21 9.02 1.32 -2.16
CA LEU A 21 7.92 0.77 -1.38
C LEU A 21 7.07 -0.15 -2.24
N GLY A 22 6.51 -1.20 -1.64
CA GLY A 22 5.90 -2.32 -2.37
C GLY A 22 6.94 -3.42 -2.60
N LEU A 23 6.78 -4.56 -1.94
CA LEU A 23 7.59 -5.76 -2.16
C LEU A 23 6.67 -6.95 -2.40
N TYR A 24 7.21 -8.02 -3.00
CA TYR A 24 6.51 -9.29 -3.19
C TYR A 24 5.78 -9.77 -1.92
N THR A 25 6.38 -9.54 -0.74
CA THR A 25 5.75 -9.88 0.54
C THR A 25 5.02 -8.67 1.13
N LEU A 26 3.71 -8.84 1.37
CA LEU A 26 2.88 -7.94 2.17
C LEU A 26 3.53 -7.71 3.54
N LYS A 27 4.00 -6.50 3.81
CA LYS A 27 4.62 -6.11 5.09
C LYS A 27 4.09 -4.75 5.56
N ARG A 28 3.86 -4.61 6.87
CA ARG A 28 3.45 -3.35 7.49
C ARG A 28 4.45 -2.25 7.15
N GLY A 29 3.95 -1.07 6.77
CA GLY A 29 4.77 0.07 6.35
C GLY A 29 5.42 -0.05 4.97
N ARG A 30 5.09 -1.09 4.19
CA ARG A 30 5.60 -1.29 2.82
C ARG A 30 4.49 -1.46 1.78
N ILE A 31 3.27 -1.08 2.11
CA ILE A 31 2.14 -1.06 1.19
C ILE A 31 1.94 0.37 0.68
N TYR A 32 1.47 0.50 -0.55
CA TYR A 32 1.17 1.80 -1.16
C TYR A 32 -0.03 1.65 -2.08
N HIS A 33 -1.09 2.42 -1.82
CA HIS A 33 -2.32 2.36 -2.60
C HIS A 33 -2.14 2.87 -4.04
N LEU A 34 -1.18 3.77 -4.27
CA LEU A 34 -0.90 4.35 -5.59
C LEU A 34 -0.62 3.29 -6.67
N SER A 35 -0.02 2.15 -6.30
CA SER A 35 0.34 1.08 -7.24
C SER A 35 -0.67 -0.07 -7.28
N ALA A 36 -1.78 0.02 -6.54
CA ALA A 36 -2.72 -1.08 -6.35
C ALA A 36 -3.92 -0.99 -7.29
N LEU A 37 -4.21 -2.10 -7.96
CA LEU A 37 -5.45 -2.34 -8.70
C LEU A 37 -6.12 -3.58 -8.14
N TYR A 38 -7.44 -3.53 -7.95
CA TYR A 38 -8.20 -4.66 -7.44
C TYR A 38 -9.56 -4.76 -8.12
N HIS A 39 -10.06 -5.99 -8.20
CA HIS A 39 -11.36 -6.27 -8.79
C HIS A 39 -12.46 -5.58 -7.97
N SER A 40 -13.46 -5.00 -8.66
CA SER A 40 -14.63 -4.36 -8.05
C SER A 40 -15.40 -5.20 -7.01
N LYS A 41 -15.25 -6.54 -7.02
CA LYS A 41 -15.83 -7.45 -6.03
C LYS A 41 -15.26 -7.23 -4.64
N LEU A 42 -14.04 -6.69 -4.52
CA LEU A 42 -13.37 -6.42 -3.26
C LEU A 42 -13.74 -5.06 -2.63
N LYS A 43 -14.62 -4.26 -3.27
CA LYS A 43 -14.99 -2.91 -2.80
C LYS A 43 -15.62 -2.87 -1.39
N PHE A 44 -16.05 -4.01 -0.86
CA PHE A 44 -16.59 -4.10 0.50
C PHE A 44 -15.50 -4.08 1.57
N PHE A 45 -14.25 -4.43 1.22
CA PHE A 45 -13.11 -4.17 2.08
C PHE A 45 -12.90 -2.66 2.14
N LYS A 46 -13.17 -2.10 3.32
CA LYS A 46 -12.97 -0.69 3.64
C LYS A 46 -11.98 -0.60 4.78
N CYS A 47 -11.29 0.55 4.85
CA CYS A 47 -10.51 0.92 6.03
C CYS A 47 -11.38 0.80 7.29
N ASP A 48 -10.90 0.03 8.28
CA ASP A 48 -11.55 -0.06 9.57
C ASP A 48 -11.18 1.17 10.42
N ILE A 49 -12.20 1.95 10.82
CA ILE A 49 -12.03 3.11 11.69
C ILE A 49 -11.54 2.74 13.09
N SER A 50 -11.64 1.46 13.47
CA SER A 50 -11.15 0.92 14.75
C SER A 50 -9.76 0.29 14.64
N ALA A 51 -9.10 0.33 13.47
CA ALA A 51 -7.76 -0.26 13.28
C ALA A 51 -6.70 0.27 14.27
N TRP A 52 -6.88 1.51 14.74
CA TRP A 52 -6.02 2.11 15.76
C TRP A 52 -6.02 1.34 17.09
N LYS A 53 -7.11 0.62 17.43
CA LYS A 53 -7.17 -0.20 18.64
C LYS A 53 -6.18 -1.37 18.62
N TYR A 54 -5.73 -1.73 17.42
CA TYR A 54 -4.76 -2.80 17.18
C TYR A 54 -3.37 -2.26 16.85
N ASP A 55 -3.14 -0.95 17.00
CA ASP A 55 -1.93 -0.28 16.51
C ASP A 55 -1.68 -0.57 15.02
N GLU A 56 -2.72 -0.60 14.19
CA GLU A 56 -2.57 -0.87 12.75
C GLU A 56 -2.92 0.37 11.90
N PRO A 57 -2.09 0.70 10.89
CA PRO A 57 -2.51 1.60 9.82
C PRO A 57 -3.76 1.04 9.13
N ALA A 58 -4.68 1.93 8.75
CA ALA A 58 -5.99 1.52 8.24
C ALA A 58 -5.92 0.77 6.90
N ASP A 59 -5.01 1.17 6.02
CA ASP A 59 -4.69 0.50 4.76
C ASP A 59 -4.08 -0.90 5.01
N TRP A 60 -3.17 -1.01 5.99
CA TRP A 60 -2.55 -2.26 6.37
C TRP A 60 -3.58 -3.25 6.89
N ASN A 61 -4.45 -2.81 7.81
CA ASN A 61 -5.53 -3.64 8.34
C ASN A 61 -6.43 -4.17 7.22
N MET A 62 -6.79 -3.32 6.25
CA MET A 62 -7.61 -3.72 5.11
C MET A 62 -6.92 -4.78 4.24
N TRP A 63 -5.65 -4.59 3.87
CA TRP A 63 -4.90 -5.53 3.04
C TRP A 63 -4.63 -6.85 3.79
N LYS A 64 -4.39 -6.78 5.10
CA LYS A 64 -4.24 -7.94 5.98
C LYS A 64 -5.52 -8.78 5.96
N ARG A 65 -6.69 -8.16 6.16
CA ARG A 65 -7.99 -8.84 6.09
C ARG A 65 -8.26 -9.46 4.72
N MET A 66 -7.95 -8.75 3.62
CA MET A 66 -8.03 -9.33 2.27
C MET A 66 -7.20 -10.61 2.16
N LYS A 67 -5.95 -10.57 2.64
CA LYS A 67 -5.07 -11.73 2.62
C LYS A 67 -5.57 -12.87 3.51
N GLU A 68 -6.08 -12.57 4.70
CA GLU A 68 -6.66 -13.54 5.64
C GLU A 68 -7.92 -14.20 5.08
N ASP A 69 -8.75 -13.44 4.34
CA ASP A 69 -9.95 -13.93 3.65
C ASP A 69 -9.63 -14.65 2.32
N GLY A 70 -8.34 -14.86 1.99
CA GLY A 70 -7.90 -15.68 0.86
C GLY A 70 -7.90 -14.96 -0.49
N VAL A 71 -7.92 -13.62 -0.52
CA VAL A 71 -7.81 -12.86 -1.78
C VAL A 71 -6.50 -13.19 -2.49
N ARG A 72 -6.59 -13.53 -3.78
CA ARG A 72 -5.42 -13.83 -4.62
C ARG A 72 -4.69 -12.54 -4.98
N MET A 73 -3.63 -12.25 -4.25
CA MET A 73 -2.80 -11.06 -4.47
C MET A 73 -1.60 -11.40 -5.36
N GLY A 74 -1.34 -10.57 -6.38
CA GLY A 74 -0.13 -10.61 -7.18
C GLY A 74 0.70 -9.34 -7.00
N SER A 75 2.02 -9.45 -7.20
CA SER A 75 2.91 -8.30 -7.23
C SER A 75 3.67 -8.22 -8.56
N ILE A 76 3.91 -7.01 -9.04
CA ILE A 76 4.76 -6.75 -10.21
C ILE A 76 6.04 -6.05 -9.74
N ASP A 77 7.20 -6.59 -10.13
CA ASP A 77 8.52 -5.98 -9.86
C ASP A 77 8.80 -4.85 -10.85
N LYS A 78 7.99 -3.80 -10.79
CA LYS A 78 8.10 -2.61 -11.64
C LYS A 78 7.71 -1.37 -10.85
N ILE A 79 8.49 -0.30 -11.01
CA ILE A 79 8.14 1.02 -10.48
C ILE A 79 7.02 1.60 -11.36
N VAL A 80 5.87 1.90 -10.76
CA VAL A 80 4.69 2.42 -11.48
C VAL A 80 4.25 3.80 -11.01
N GLY A 81 4.91 4.35 -9.99
CA GLY A 81 4.56 5.65 -9.44
C GLY A 81 5.67 6.27 -8.63
N LYS A 82 5.57 7.60 -8.46
CA LYS A 82 6.44 8.40 -7.59
C LYS A 82 5.60 9.16 -6.58
N HIS A 83 5.97 9.07 -5.32
CA HIS A 83 5.38 9.85 -4.24
C HIS A 83 6.42 10.85 -3.71
N TYR A 84 6.21 12.12 -4.03
CA TYR A 84 7.06 13.22 -3.57
C TYR A 84 6.77 13.56 -2.11
N LEU A 85 7.69 14.29 -1.45
CA LEU A 85 7.43 14.81 -0.12
C LEU A 85 6.18 15.70 -0.12
N GLU A 86 5.34 15.48 0.90
CA GLU A 86 4.21 16.36 1.19
C GLU A 86 4.72 17.75 1.60
N LYS A 87 3.90 18.78 1.38
CA LYS A 87 4.27 20.17 1.71
C LYS A 87 4.75 20.32 3.16
N THR A 88 4.08 19.63 4.09
CA THR A 88 4.40 19.59 5.53
C THR A 88 5.79 19.01 5.82
N GLN A 89 6.34 18.21 4.93
CA GLN A 89 7.62 17.53 5.07
C GLN A 89 8.78 18.27 4.36
N ARG A 90 8.48 19.34 3.61
CA ARG A 90 9.47 20.11 2.85
C ARG A 90 10.26 21.11 3.69
N GLY A 91 9.81 21.42 4.91
CA GLY A 91 10.54 22.29 5.84
C GLY A 91 10.73 23.74 5.35
N VAL A 92 9.86 24.21 4.46
CA VAL A 92 9.84 25.58 3.91
C VAL A 92 8.70 26.37 4.52
#